data_AF-A0A1M6XZU7-F1
#
_entry.id   AF-A0A1M6XZU7-F1
#
_cell.length_a   1.000
_cell.length_b   1.000
_cell.length_c   1.000
_cell.angle_alpha   90.00
_cell.angle_beta   90.00
_cell.angle_gamma   90.00
#
_symmetry.space_group_name_H-M   'P 1'
#
loop_
_entity.id
_entity.type
_entity.pdbx_description
1 polymer ?
#
loop_
_entity_poly.entity_id
_entity_poly.type
_entity_poly.pdbx_seq_one_letter_code
_entity_poly.pdbx_strand_id
1 'polypeptide(L)' 'MAKQHDKQFKLDAIQYYEDHKELGLRGCANNLGIGYSTLTKWRKELRDSGDIVVRGSGNYESDEQKEIARLRRELRD' A
#
# COMPACT_ATOMS: atom_id res chain seq x y z
N MET A 1 -17.29 14.22 -0.10
CA MET A 1 -16.42 13.66 -1.15
C MET A 1 -15.51 12.62 -0.53
N ALA A 2 -15.53 11.36 -0.98
CA ALA A 2 -14.52 10.40 -0.56
C ALA A 2 -13.21 10.80 -1.24
N LYS A 3 -12.20 11.23 -0.48
CA LYS A 3 -10.84 11.38 -1.01
C LYS A 3 -10.40 10.00 -1.48
N GLN A 4 -10.33 9.82 -2.80
CA GLN A 4 -9.73 8.63 -3.38
C GLN A 4 -8.23 8.75 -3.12
N HIS A 5 -7.67 7.73 -2.49
CA HIS A 5 -6.23 7.61 -2.29
C HIS A 5 -5.70 6.63 -3.33
N ASP A 6 -4.63 7.00 -4.02
CA ASP A 6 -3.94 6.14 -4.98
C ASP A 6 -3.47 4.83 -4.34
N LYS A 7 -3.38 3.78 -5.15
CA LYS A 7 -2.97 2.45 -4.68
C LYS A 7 -1.61 2.51 -3.99
N GLN A 8 -0.68 3.21 -4.63
CA GLN A 8 0.67 3.41 -4.13
C GLN A 8 0.65 4.03 -2.72
N PHE A 9 -0.10 5.12 -2.54
CA PHE A 9 -0.24 5.76 -1.24
C PHE A 9 -0.78 4.82 -0.15
N LYS A 10 -1.72 3.93 -0.49
CA LYS A 10 -2.26 2.95 0.47
C LYS A 10 -1.23 1.89 0.86
N LEU A 11 -0.43 1.42 -0.10
CA LEU A 11 0.65 0.46 0.13
C LEU A 11 1.77 1.09 0.96
N ASP A 12 2.21 2.29 0.57
CA ASP A 12 3.20 3.07 1.31
C ASP A 12 2.74 3.36 2.74
N ALA A 13 1.46 3.68 2.95
CA ALA A 13 0.92 3.90 4.29
C ALA A 13 1.00 2.64 5.18
N ILE A 14 0.78 1.46 4.61
CA ILE A 14 0.91 0.19 5.34
C ILE A 14 2.38 -0.13 5.58
N GLN A 15 3.24 0.05 4.57
CA GLN A 15 4.68 -0.17 4.69
C GLN A 15 5.29 0.75 5.75
N TYR A 16 4.87 2.02 5.77
CA TYR A 16 5.26 3.00 6.79
C TYR A 16 4.89 2.52 8.20
N TYR A 17 3.71 1.93 8.38
CA TYR A 17 3.34 1.32 9.66
C TYR A 17 4.18 0.08 10.00
N GLU A 18 4.50 -0.77 9.02
CA GLU A 18 5.34 -1.96 9.28
C GLU A 18 6.78 -1.57 9.67
N ASP A 19 7.29 -0.48 9.11
CA ASP A 19 8.58 0.12 9.47
C ASP A 19 8.52 0.85 10.83
N HIS A 20 7.41 1.54 11.12
CA HIS A 20 7.23 2.34 12.33
C HIS A 20 6.24 1.70 13.33
N LYS A 21 6.41 0.41 13.63
CA LYS A 21 5.55 -0.30 14.58
C LYS A 21 5.57 0.31 15.98
N GLU A 22 6.64 0.99 16.34
CA GLU A 22 6.80 1.74 17.60
C GLU A 22 5.79 2.89 17.76
N LEU A 23 5.45 3.58 16.66
CA LEU A 23 4.49 4.68 16.66
C LEU A 23 3.04 4.18 16.74
N GLY A 24 2.83 2.89 16.45
CA GLY A 24 1.54 2.27 16.33
C GLY A 24 0.69 2.83 15.18
N LEU A 25 -0.45 2.18 14.93
CA LEU A 25 -1.36 2.58 13.85
C LEU A 25 -1.89 4.01 13.99
N ARG A 26 -2.05 4.49 15.23
CA ARG A 26 -2.60 5.82 15.50
C ARG A 26 -1.57 6.92 15.23
N GLY A 27 -0.31 6.71 15.62
CA GLY A 27 0.79 7.63 15.29
C GLY A 27 1.04 7.68 13.79
N CYS A 28 1.07 6.50 13.14
CA CYS A 28 1.24 6.42 11.68
C CYS A 28 0.13 7.13 10.92
N ALA A 29 -1.14 6.91 11.30
CA ALA A 29 -2.26 7.59 10.68
C ALA A 29 -2.19 9.11 10.85
N ASN A 30 -1.77 9.60 12.02
CA ASN A 30 -1.61 11.02 12.29
C ASN A 30 -0.50 11.64 11.42
N ASN A 31 0.67 10.99 11.34
CA ASN A 31 1.79 11.44 10.49
C ASN A 31 1.43 11.49 9.01
N LEU A 32 0.66 10.51 8.54
CA LEU A 32 0.20 10.44 7.15
C LEU A 32 -1.01 11.35 6.86
N GLY A 33 -1.55 12.04 7.88
CA GLY A 33 -2.73 12.89 7.74
C GLY A 33 -4.01 12.12 7.37
N ILE A 34 -4.08 10.83 7.70
CA ILE A 34 -5.21 9.95 7.40
C ILE A 34 -5.95 9.53 8.68
N GLY A 35 -7.19 9.06 8.53
CA GLY A 35 -7.93 8.49 9.64
C GLY A 35 -7.35 7.15 10.09
N TYR A 36 -7.30 6.90 11.39
CA TYR A 36 -6.91 5.60 11.95
C TYR A 36 -7.68 4.43 11.32
N SER A 37 -9.01 4.57 11.22
CA SER A 37 -9.88 3.58 10.59
C SER A 37 -9.58 3.34 9.11
N THR A 38 -8.99 4.33 8.42
CA THR A 38 -8.58 4.23 7.02
C THR A 38 -7.36 3.31 6.90
N LEU A 39 -6.34 3.54 7.72
CA LEU A 39 -5.13 2.70 7.74
C LEU A 39 -5.44 1.25 8.17
N THR A 40 -6.27 1.08 9.20
CA THR A 40 -6.70 -0.26 9.64
C THR A 40 -7.47 -1.00 8.55
N LYS A 41 -8.35 -0.30 7.81
CA LYS A 41 -9.08 -0.89 6.69
C LYS A 41 -8.14 -1.36 5.59
N TRP A 42 -7.21 -0.52 5.13
CA TRP A 42 -6.27 -0.88 4.08
C TRP A 42 -5.41 -2.08 4.45
N ARG A 43 -4.92 -2.12 5.70
CA ARG A 43 -4.17 -3.28 6.22
C ARG A 43 -5.01 -4.56 6.21
N LYS A 44 -6.28 -4.48 6.60
CA LYS A 44 -7.19 -5.63 6.58
C LYS A 44 -7.48 -6.10 5.16
N GLU A 45 -7.72 -5.18 4.23
CA GLU A 45 -7.95 -5.51 2.82
C GLU A 45 -6.73 -6.19 2.19
N LEU A 46 -5.53 -5.66 2.44
CA LEU A 46 -4.28 -6.29 2.00
C LEU A 46 -4.09 -7.68 2.62
N ARG A 47 -4.42 -7.89 3.90
CA ARG A 47 -4.29 -9.19 4.57
C ARG A 47 -5.31 -10.22 4.07
N ASP A 48 -6.53 -9.79 3.80
CA ASP A 48 -7.65 -10.67 3.45
C ASP A 48 -7.64 -11.05 1.97
N SER A 49 -7.42 -10.06 1.09
CA SER A 49 -7.41 -10.25 -0.36
C SER A 49 -6.01 -10.45 -0.95
N GLY A 50 -4.95 -10.16 -0.19
CA GLY A 50 -3.58 -10.11 -0.72
C GLY A 50 -3.29 -8.87 -1.56
N ASP A 51 -4.29 -8.02 -1.78
CA ASP A 51 -4.20 -6.84 -2.64
C ASP A 51 -5.11 -5.69 -2.14
N ILE A 52 -4.75 -4.46 -2.49
CA ILE A 52 -5.56 -3.28 -2.21
C ILE A 52 -6.29 -2.83 -3.47
N VAL A 53 -7.57 -3.19 -3.55
CA VAL A 53 -8.46 -2.75 -4.61
C VAL A 53 -8.77 -1.26 -4.43
N VAL A 54 -8.37 -0.44 -5.38
CA VAL A 54 -8.82 0.96 -5.48
C VAL A 54 -9.93 1.00 -6.53
N ARG A 55 -11.13 1.46 -6.16
CA ARG A 55 -12.22 1.70 -7.13
C ARG A 55 -11.77 2.79 -8.11
N GLY A 56 -11.18 2.39 -9.23
CA GLY A 56 -10.67 3.30 -10.27
C GLY A 56 -9.22 3.07 -10.68
N SER A 57 -8.42 2.25 -9.99
CA SER A 57 -7.03 1.98 -10.39
C SER A 57 -6.97 0.85 -11.42
N GLY A 58 -7.44 1.11 -12.63
CA GLY A 58 -6.98 0.34 -13.78
C GLY A 58 -5.48 0.59 -13.97
N ASN A 59 -4.68 -0.47 -13.90
CA ASN A 59 -3.33 -0.60 -14.50
C ASN A 59 -2.05 -0.45 -13.64
N TYR A 60 -2.06 -0.28 -12.31
CA TYR A 60 -0.77 -0.18 -11.57
C TYR A 60 -0.17 -1.52 -11.08
N GLU A 61 -0.95 -2.59 -10.93
CA GLU A 61 -0.41 -3.93 -10.58
C GLU A 61 0.54 -4.47 -11.65
N SER A 62 0.49 -3.95 -12.87
CA SER A 62 1.30 -4.44 -13.97
C SER A 62 2.72 -3.85 -13.98
N ASP A 63 2.97 -2.68 -13.41
CA ASP A 63 4.27 -2.00 -13.58
C ASP A 63 5.32 -2.50 -12.59
N GLU A 64 4.96 -2.64 -11.31
CA GLU A 64 5.86 -3.17 -10.28
C GLU A 64 6.16 -4.67 -10.51
N GLN A 65 5.17 -5.46 -10.98
CA GLN A 65 5.39 -6.85 -11.38
C GLN A 65 6.27 -6.98 -12.63
N LYS A 66 6.19 -6.04 -13.58
CA LYS A 66 7.09 -6.00 -14.74
C LYS A 66 8.51 -5.63 -14.33
N GLU A 67 8.68 -4.72 -13.38
CA GLU A 67 9.99 -4.35 -12.88
C GLU A 67 10.64 -5.50 -12.09
N ILE A 68 9.88 -6.20 -11.24
CA ILE A 68 10.34 -7.43 -10.56
C ILE A 68 10.71 -8.53 -11.57
N ALA A 69 9.91 -8.71 -12.63
CA ALA A 69 10.20 -9.69 -13.69
C ALA A 69 11.44 -9.30 -14.51
N ARG A 70 11.64 -8.01 -14.78
CA ARG A 70 12.85 -7.49 -15.45
C ARG A 70 14.08 -7.70 -14.58
N LEU A 71 14.02 -7.32 -13.31
CA LEU A 71 15.10 -7.51 -12.33
C LEU A 71 15.45 -9.00 -12.14
N ARG A 72 14.45 -9.89 -12.10
CA ARG A 72 14.68 -11.36 -12.08
C ARG A 72 15.33 -11.90 -13.35
N ARG A 73 15.17 -11.22 -14.49
CA ARG A 73 15.77 -11.63 -15.77
C ARG A 73 17.20 -11.11 -15.92
N GLU A 74 17.54 -9.97 -15.33
CA GLU A 74 18.89 -9.39 -15.32
C GLU A 74 19.85 -10.15 -14.39
N LEU A 75 19.35 -10.78 -13.32
CA LEU A 75 20.15 -11.66 -12.44
C LEU A 75 20.43 -13.06 -13.00
N ARG A 76 20.03 -13.36 -14.24
CA ARG A 76 20.18 -14.68 -14.87
C ARG A 76 21.26 -14.71 -15.97
N ASP A 77 21.96 -13.59 -16.19
CA ASP A 77 23.20 -13.53 -16.96
C ASP A 77 24.40 -13.39 -16.01
#